data_AF-A0AAP0L094-F1
#
_entry.id   AF-A0AAP0L094-F1
#
_cell.length_a   1.000
_cell.length_b   1.000
_cell.length_c   1.000
_cell.angle_alpha   90.00
_cell.angle_beta   90.00
_cell.angle_gamma   90.00
#
_symmetry.space_group_name_H-M   'P 1'
#
loop_
_entity.id
_entity.type
_entity.pdbx_description
1 polymer ?
#
loop_
_entity_poly.entity_id
_entity_poly.type
_entity_poly.pdbx_seq_one_letter_code
_entity_poly.pdbx_strand_id
1 'polypeptide(L)' 'MLVVMNYEEGSKVAVQACPQFCLDVSYMTCQSSGAQHLPPKCNCCFAPKGCTLHHSDGTSLSCN' A
#
# COMPACT_ATOMS: atom_id res chain seq x y z
N MET A 1 2.13 -15.25 6.66
CA MET A 1 2.42 -13.87 7.14
C MET A 1 3.77 -13.49 6.58
N LEU A 2 3.82 -12.44 5.75
CA LEU A 2 5.08 -12.00 5.13
C LEU A 2 5.60 -10.81 5.93
N VAL A 3 6.87 -10.87 6.29
CA VAL A 3 7.54 -9.80 7.03
C VAL A 3 8.20 -8.88 6.02
N VAL A 4 7.74 -7.63 5.96
CA VAL A 4 8.39 -6.59 5.16
C VAL A 4 9.39 -5.86 6.04
N MET A 5 10.64 -5.85 5.58
CA MET A 5 11.75 -5.16 6.23
C MET A 5 11.93 -3.83 5.50
N ASN A 6 11.51 -2.73 6.12
CA ASN A 6 11.84 -1.39 5.62
C ASN A 6 13.20 -1.00 6.21
N TYR A 7 14.23 -0.88 5.36
CA TYR A 7 15.56 -0.44 5.79
C TYR A 7 15.69 1.05 5.54
N GLU A 8 15.60 1.85 6.61
CA GLU A 8 15.97 3.26 6.56
C GLU A 8 17.31 3.42 7.27
N GLU A 9 18.29 3.99 6.56
CA GLU A 9 19.68 4.11 6.98
C GLU A 9 19.76 4.99 8.24
N GLY A 10 19.87 4.33 9.41
CA GLY A 10 19.90 4.97 10.74
C GLY A 10 18.64 4.79 11.60
N SER A 11 17.60 4.08 11.13
CA SER A 11 16.34 3.90 11.85
C SER A 11 16.12 2.46 12.30
N LYS A 12 15.45 2.30 13.45
CA LYS A 12 15.08 1.00 14.03
C LYS A 12 14.40 0.13 12.97
N VAL A 13 14.85 -1.11 12.79
CA VAL A 13 14.23 -2.07 11.85
C VAL A 13 12.79 -2.30 12.31
N ALA A 14 11.85 -1.60 11.68
CA ALA A 14 10.43 -1.78 11.93
C ALA A 14 9.97 -3.01 11.14
N VAL A 15 9.87 -4.13 11.86
CA VAL A 15 9.36 -5.39 11.32
C VAL A 15 7.84 -5.28 11.29
N GLN A 16 7.28 -4.99 10.11
CA GLN A 16 5.83 -4.96 9.93
C GLN A 16 5.38 -6.29 9.33
N ALA A 17 4.49 -6.96 10.04
CA ALA A 17 3.89 -8.17 9.54
C ALA A 17 2.65 -7.85 8.72
N CYS A 18 2.69 -8.25 7.45
CA CYS A 18 1.58 -8.03 6.54
C CYS A 18 0.75 -9.29 6.35
N PRO A 19 -0.59 -9.16 6.39
CA PRO A 19 -1.45 -10.23 5.97
C PRO A 19 -1.24 -10.50 4.47
N GLN A 20 -1.36 -11.77 4.07
CA GLN A 20 -1.06 -12.23 2.72
C GLN A 20 -2.31 -12.31 1.82
N PHE A 21 -3.44 -11.73 2.24
CA PHE A 21 -4.60 -11.61 1.36
C PHE A 21 -4.45 -10.38 0.47
N CYS A 22 -4.99 -10.45 -0.75
CA CYS A 22 -5.14 -9.30 -1.64
C CYS A 22 -6.60 -8.85 -1.69
N LEU A 23 -6.78 -7.55 -1.69
CA LEU A 23 -8.03 -6.89 -2.03
C LEU A 23 -8.17 -6.84 -3.55
N ASP A 24 -9.40 -6.73 -4.05
CA ASP A 24 -9.69 -6.58 -5.47
C ASP A 24 -9.46 -5.12 -5.90
N VAL A 25 -8.19 -4.74 -6.00
CA VAL A 25 -7.74 -3.39 -6.33
C VAL A 25 -7.45 -3.29 -7.83
N SER A 26 -8.13 -2.38 -8.50
CA SER A 26 -7.91 -2.08 -9.92
C SER A 26 -6.68 -1.19 -10.14
N TYR A 27 -6.53 -0.13 -9.33
CA TYR A 27 -5.39 0.79 -9.41
C TYR A 27 -5.19 1.50 -8.07
N MET A 28 -4.08 2.23 -7.93
CA MET A 28 -3.87 3.08 -6.77
C MET A 28 -3.44 4.50 -7.18
N THR A 29 -3.65 5.46 -6.29
CA THR A 29 -3.18 6.84 -6.43
C THR A 29 -2.49 7.26 -5.15
N CYS A 30 -1.32 7.88 -5.24
CA CYS A 30 -0.60 8.38 -4.07
C CYS A 30 -0.51 9.89 -4.09
N GLN A 31 -0.55 10.53 -2.92
CA GLN A 31 -0.41 11.99 -2.81
C GLN A 31 0.88 12.50 -3.47
N SER A 32 1.97 11.72 -3.39
CA SER A 32 3.26 12.03 -4.01
C SER A 32 3.23 12.04 -5.54
N SER A 33 2.35 11.27 -6.17
CA SER A 33 2.20 11.15 -7.63
C SER A 33 0.95 11.87 -8.17
N GLY A 34 0.19 12.54 -7.30
CA GLY A 34 -1.07 13.19 -7.65
C GLY A 34 -2.12 12.21 -8.18
N ALA A 35 -2.74 12.55 -9.32
CA ALA A 35 -3.81 11.79 -9.95
C ALA A 35 -3.32 10.63 -10.85
N GLN A 36 -2.02 10.33 -10.88
CA GLN A 36 -1.51 9.23 -11.69
C GLN A 36 -2.04 7.89 -11.19
N HIS A 37 -2.61 7.09 -12.10
CA HIS A 37 -2.99 5.71 -11.81
C HIS A 37 -1.73 4.84 -11.79
N LEU A 38 -1.36 4.38 -10.60
CA LEU A 38 -0.23 3.49 -10.36
C LEU A 38 -0.69 2.03 -10.29
N PRO A 39 0.23 1.07 -10.55
CA PRO A 39 -0.07 -0.34 -10.40
C PRO A 39 -0.62 -0.65 -9.00
N PRO A 40 -1.69 -1.47 -8.90
CA PRO A 40 -2.31 -1.76 -7.62
C PRO A 40 -1.35 -2.52 -6.70
N LYS A 41 -1.53 -2.32 -5.40
CA LYS A 41 -0.90 -3.13 -4.34
C LYS A 41 -1.96 -4.01 -3.69
N CYS A 42 -1.51 -5.18 -3.26
CA CYS A 42 -2.36 -6.24 -2.71
C CYS A 42 -3.21 -5.76 -1.51
N ASN A 43 -2.65 -4.97 -0.59
CA ASN A 43 -3.38 -4.32 0.50
C ASN A 43 -2.56 -3.13 1.04
N CYS A 44 -3.13 -2.36 1.99
CA CYS A 44 -2.46 -1.18 2.54
C CYS A 44 -1.14 -1.47 3.26
N CYS A 45 -0.88 -2.69 3.71
CA CYS A 45 0.38 -3.04 4.35
C CYS A 45 1.55 -3.07 3.35
N PHE A 46 1.25 -3.34 2.07
CA PHE A 46 2.22 -3.30 0.97
C PHE A 46 2.16 -2.01 0.15
N ALA A 47 1.19 -1.13 0.43
CA ALA A 47 1.10 0.17 -0.18
C ALA A 47 1.96 1.18 0.61
N PRO A 48 2.61 2.14 -0.08
CA PRO A 48 3.20 3.27 0.62
C PRO A 48 2.14 4.06 1.39
N LYS A 49 2.56 4.74 2.46
CA LYS A 49 1.69 5.65 3.21
C LYS A 49 1.24 6.83 2.35
N GLY A 50 0.03 7.31 2.57
CA GLY A 50 -0.55 8.42 1.79
C GLY A 50 -1.01 7.99 0.39
N CYS A 51 -1.26 6.69 0.19
CA CYS A 51 -1.82 6.14 -1.03
C CYS A 51 -3.26 5.68 -0.82
N THR A 52 -4.06 5.73 -1.89
CA THR A 52 -5.43 5.25 -1.94
C THR A 52 -5.51 4.09 -2.92
N LEU A 53 -6.04 2.96 -2.46
CA LEU A 53 -6.37 1.81 -3.29
C LEU A 53 -7.79 1.99 -3.83
N HIS A 54 -7.98 1.88 -5.14
CA HIS A 54 -9.29 1.95 -5.79
C HIS A 54 -9.71 0.55 -6.24
N HIS A 55 -10.80 0.06 -5.67
CA HIS A 55 -11.32 -1.27 -5.93
C HIS A 55 -12.13 -1.33 -7.22
N SER A 56 -12.25 -2.53 -7.76
CA SER A 56 -13.04 -2.82 -8.96
C SER A 56 -14.53 -2.57 -8.77
N ASP A 57 -15.02 -2.58 -7.53
CA ASP A 57 -16.42 -2.27 -7.16
C ASP A 57 -16.71 -0.76 -7.03
N GLY A 58 -15.72 0.09 -7.27
CA GLY A 58 -15.83 1.55 -7.17
C GLY A 58 -15.60 2.11 -5.76
N THR A 59 -15.35 1.27 -4.76
CA THR A 59 -14.94 1.71 -3.42
C THR A 59 -13.46 2.06 -3.38
N SER A 60 -13.06 2.87 -2.39
CA SER A 60 -11.66 3.26 -2.21
C SER A 60 -11.22 3.13 -0.75
N LEU A 61 -9.97 2.74 -0.55
CA LEU A 61 -9.35 2.60 0.77
C LEU A 61 -8.09 3.47 0.85
N SER A 62 -8.08 4.44 1.77
CA SER A 62 -6.91 5.26 2.07
C SER A 62 -5.97 4.55 3.04
N CYS A 63 -4.69 4.43 2.68
CA CYS A 63 -3.64 3.81 3.47
C CYS A 63 -2.80 4.88 4.18
N ASN A 64 -2.89 4.91 5.53
CA ASN A 64 -2.18 5.86 6.40
C ASN A 64 -1.05 5.20 7.20
#